data_AF-A0AAN8L2Y2-F1
#
_entry.id   AF-A0AAN8L2Y2-F1
#
_cell.length_a   1.000
_cell.length_b   1.000
_cell.length_c   1.000
_cell.angle_alpha   90.00
_cell.angle_beta   90.00
_cell.angle_gamma   90.00
#
_symmetry.space_group_name_H-M   'P 1'
#
loop_
_entity.id
_entity.type
_entity.pdbx_description
1 polymer ?
#
loop_
_entity_poly.entity_id
_entity_poly.type
_entity_poly.pdbx_seq_one_letter_code
_entity_poly.pdbx_strand_id
1 'polypeptide(L)'
;MEMKKVTEAMGGVDQIATTTDCWSARRRSFIGVTAYWIDPDSLNRCTAALACKRLRGSHTFDVLAGALNDIHSEFEIQGKIVRTTTDNGSNFLKAFQLFGEDENNKTVEAVGGEAAQPGQEDGEDEQEESEEVEFVDVATILNEDDGFEYQLPKHQRCAYHLLNLVFTVDALKVTSSEAYIKVSCLTFGKCQALWNKCGRFTFATETVEDACDLQLLRPNATKWNSWFMAVERLLRIVKDKGEAAVRVLCTHFEVPIVCCHHEPSRKGHQHPAG
;
A
#
# COMPACT_ATOMS: atom_id res chain seq x y z
N MET A 1 17.30 12.14 18.47
CA MET A 1 16.59 13.41 18.73
C MET A 1 15.77 13.17 19.97
N GLU A 2 16.05 13.86 21.07
CA GLU A 2 15.37 13.61 22.35
C GLU A 2 13.88 13.91 22.20
N MET A 3 13.01 12.98 22.60
CA MET A 3 11.55 13.07 22.53
C MET A 3 11.00 14.44 22.99
N LYS A 4 11.62 15.03 24.02
CA LYS A 4 11.31 16.38 24.51
C LYS A 4 11.43 17.46 23.44
N LYS A 5 12.50 17.44 22.63
CA LYS A 5 12.71 18.45 21.57
C LYS A 5 11.65 18.39 20.48
N VAL A 6 11.22 17.17 20.12
CA VAL A 6 10.16 16.97 19.12
C VAL A 6 8.82 17.46 19.67
N THR A 7 8.52 17.10 20.92
CA THR A 7 7.30 17.51 21.62
C THR A 7 7.22 19.03 21.76
N GLU A 8 8.31 19.68 22.22
CA GLU A 8 8.43 21.14 22.34
C GLU A 8 8.25 21.83 20.99
N ALA A 9 8.86 21.32 19.92
CA ALA A 9 8.74 21.88 18.57
C ALA A 9 7.29 21.83 18.03
N MET A 10 6.53 20.80 18.37
CA MET A 10 5.11 20.67 18.03
C MET A 10 4.18 21.39 19.02
N GLY A 11 4.69 21.76 20.20
CA GLY A 11 3.95 22.41 21.27
C GLY A 11 3.34 23.75 20.87
N GLY A 12 4.07 24.55 20.08
CA GLY A 12 3.61 25.85 19.58
C GLY A 12 2.78 25.83 18.30
N VAL A 13 2.43 24.64 17.79
CA VAL A 13 1.69 24.49 16.52
C VAL A 13 0.28 24.00 16.78
N ASP A 14 -0.69 24.56 16.05
CA ASP A 14 -2.11 24.22 16.18
C ASP A 14 -2.53 23.01 15.34
N GLN A 15 -1.85 22.79 14.21
CA GLN A 15 -2.23 21.79 13.22
C GLN A 15 -1.07 20.87 12.86
N ILE A 16 -1.32 19.57 13.01
CA ILE A 16 -0.37 18.50 12.72
C ILE A 16 -1.05 17.51 11.78
N ALA A 17 -0.31 17.01 10.80
CA ALA A 17 -0.70 15.85 10.02
C ALA A 17 0.18 14.67 10.40
N THR A 18 -0.38 13.47 10.45
CA THR A 18 0.40 12.26 10.65
C THR A 18 0.30 11.32 9.46
N THR A 19 1.36 10.57 9.19
CA THR A 19 1.32 9.38 8.34
C THR A 19 1.61 8.17 9.20
N THR A 20 0.90 7.08 8.94
CA THR A 20 1.10 5.82 9.64
C THR A 20 1.23 4.68 8.64
N ASP A 21 2.26 3.88 8.85
CA ASP A 21 2.52 2.67 8.07
C ASP A 21 2.68 1.48 9.03
N CYS A 22 2.22 0.30 8.57
CA CYS A 22 2.39 -0.95 9.28
C CYS A 22 2.94 -2.01 8.33
N TRP A 23 4.10 -2.55 8.65
CA TRP A 23 4.76 -3.53 7.81
C TRP A 23 5.28 -4.72 8.60
N SER A 24 5.46 -5.83 7.89
CA SER A 24 6.08 -7.04 8.40
C SER A 24 7.50 -7.19 7.85
N ALA A 25 8.48 -7.41 8.74
CA ALA A 25 9.86 -7.71 8.39
C ALA A 25 10.41 -8.81 9.31
N ARG A 26 11.00 -9.86 8.72
CA ARG A 26 11.66 -10.97 9.45
C ARG A 26 10.77 -11.59 10.56
N ARG A 27 9.50 -11.89 10.23
CA ARG A 27 8.49 -12.45 11.16
C ARG A 27 8.18 -11.56 12.37
N ARG A 28 8.38 -10.26 12.21
CA ARG A 28 8.01 -9.23 13.18
C ARG A 28 7.25 -8.16 12.44
N SER A 29 6.36 -7.49 13.13
CA SER A 29 5.60 -6.40 12.57
C SER A 29 5.92 -5.12 13.31
N PHE A 30 5.82 -4.01 12.60
CA PHE A 30 6.18 -2.70 13.10
C PHE A 30 5.13 -1.69 12.68
N ILE A 31 4.89 -0.73 13.54
CA ILE A 31 4.14 0.49 13.24
C ILE A 31 5.11 1.66 13.21
N GLY A 32 5.03 2.43 12.14
CA GLY A 32 5.75 3.68 11.98
C GLY A 32 4.76 4.82 11.96
N VAL A 33 5.01 5.86 12.75
CA VAL A 33 4.20 7.09 12.76
C VAL A 33 5.13 8.27 12.54
N THR A 34 4.81 9.12 11.57
CA THR A 34 5.56 10.35 11.28
C THR A 34 4.61 11.54 11.36
N ALA A 35 5.01 12.58 12.07
CA ALA A 35 4.31 13.86 12.12
C ALA A 35 4.90 14.85 11.12
N TYR A 36 4.04 15.75 10.66
CA TYR A 36 4.35 16.86 9.79
C TYR A 36 3.60 18.10 10.27
N TRP A 37 4.29 19.23 10.24
CA TRP A 37 3.71 20.52 10.56
C TRP A 37 4.42 21.61 9.77
N ILE A 38 3.85 22.81 9.75
CA ILE A 38 4.50 24.00 9.19
C ILE A 38 5.07 24.79 10.36
N ASP A 39 6.36 25.09 10.29
CA ASP A 39 7.00 25.99 11.25
C ASP A 39 6.43 27.41 11.09
N PRO A 40 5.85 28.02 12.13
CA PRO A 40 5.15 29.31 12.00
C PRO A 40 6.06 30.47 11.55
N ASP A 41 7.35 30.44 11.94
CA ASP A 41 8.29 31.52 11.67
C ASP A 41 8.88 31.42 10.26
N SER A 42 9.35 30.23 9.88
CA SER A 42 10.05 30.01 8.62
C SER A 42 9.13 29.54 7.48
N LEU A 43 7.89 29.15 7.79
CA LEU A 43 6.91 28.55 6.87
C LEU A 43 7.40 27.27 6.19
N ASN A 44 8.46 26.67 6.71
CA ASN A 44 8.98 25.41 6.19
C ASN A 44 8.18 24.24 6.74
N ARG A 45 8.01 23.21 5.91
CA ARG A 45 7.46 21.94 6.36
C ARG A 45 8.49 21.20 7.21
N CYS A 46 8.15 20.99 8.48
CA CYS A 46 8.89 20.16 9.40
C CYS A 46 8.38 18.71 9.37
N THR A 47 9.23 17.79 9.80
CA THR A 47 8.89 16.37 9.93
C THR A 47 9.61 15.76 11.12
N ALA A 48 8.93 14.86 11.84
CA ALA A 48 9.54 14.05 12.87
C ALA A 48 8.95 12.63 12.87
N ALA A 49 9.82 11.63 12.94
CA ALA A 49 9.40 10.27 13.24
C ALA A 49 9.01 10.18 14.73
N LEU A 50 7.73 9.93 15.00
CA LEU A 50 7.20 9.78 16.36
C LEU A 50 7.43 8.36 16.88
N ALA A 51 7.28 7.37 16.01
CA ALA A 51 7.37 5.97 16.41
C ALA A 51 7.95 5.09 15.29
N CYS A 52 8.70 4.08 15.73
CA CYS A 52 9.00 2.86 14.98
C CYS A 52 8.93 1.71 15.99
N LYS A 53 7.70 1.33 16.35
CA LYS A 53 7.43 0.40 17.46
C LYS A 53 7.12 -0.98 16.92
N ARG A 54 7.60 -2.02 17.61
CA ARG A 54 7.25 -3.40 17.29
C ARG A 54 5.82 -3.69 17.77
N LEU A 55 4.95 -4.11 16.86
CA LEU A 55 3.66 -4.68 17.20
C LEU A 55 3.82 -6.19 17.47
N ARG A 56 3.25 -6.68 18.57
CA ARG A 56 3.25 -8.11 18.94
C ARG A 56 1.82 -8.65 18.86
N GLY A 57 1.70 -9.93 18.51
CA GLY A 57 0.38 -10.58 18.37
C GLY A 57 -0.32 -10.19 17.07
N SER A 58 -1.65 -10.33 17.05
CA SER A 58 -2.48 -9.99 15.90
C SER A 58 -2.56 -8.47 15.70
N HIS A 59 -2.48 -8.03 14.45
CA HIS A 59 -2.55 -6.61 14.06
C HIS A 59 -3.99 -6.19 13.76
N THR A 60 -4.91 -6.52 14.66
CA THR A 60 -6.33 -6.19 14.49
C THR A 60 -6.54 -4.67 14.54
N PHE A 61 -7.69 -4.21 14.06
CA PHE A 61 -7.98 -2.79 13.91
C PHE A 61 -7.98 -2.04 15.25
N ASP A 62 -8.47 -2.67 16.32
CA ASP A 62 -8.46 -2.19 17.71
C ASP A 62 -7.01 -2.02 18.24
N VAL A 63 -6.14 -3.00 18.01
CA VAL A 63 -4.72 -2.92 18.40
C VAL A 63 -4.00 -1.78 17.67
N LEU A 64 -4.31 -1.57 16.39
CA LEU A 64 -3.74 -0.44 15.62
C LEU A 64 -4.27 0.91 16.13
N ALA A 65 -5.57 1.00 16.43
CA ALA A 65 -6.20 2.21 16.94
C ALA A 65 -5.62 2.60 18.31
N GLY A 66 -5.49 1.64 19.24
CA GLY A 66 -4.90 1.87 20.55
C GLY A 66 -3.43 2.29 20.43
N ALA A 67 -2.64 1.59 19.61
CA ALA A 67 -1.24 1.96 19.39
C ALA A 67 -1.08 3.38 18.80
N LEU A 68 -1.95 3.78 17.89
CA LEU A 68 -2.01 5.14 17.34
C LEU A 68 -2.33 6.17 18.42
N ASN A 69 -3.36 5.92 19.22
CA ASN A 69 -3.75 6.78 20.33
C ASN A 69 -2.63 6.94 21.37
N ASP A 70 -1.99 5.84 21.76
CA ASP A 70 -0.85 5.85 22.69
C ASP A 70 0.30 6.71 22.18
N ILE A 71 0.63 6.58 20.89
CA ILE A 71 1.69 7.37 20.25
C ILE A 71 1.30 8.85 20.21
N HIS A 72 0.07 9.18 19.82
CA HIS A 72 -0.37 10.58 19.82
C HIS A 72 -0.39 11.19 21.23
N SER A 73 -0.75 10.38 22.24
CA SER A 73 -0.76 10.76 23.65
C SER A 73 0.62 11.00 24.23
N GLU A 74 1.58 10.14 23.87
CA GLU A 74 2.98 10.26 24.28
C GLU A 74 3.62 11.61 23.87
N PHE A 75 3.14 12.21 22.78
CA PHE A 75 3.63 13.51 22.29
C PHE A 75 2.66 14.68 22.56
N GLU A 76 1.56 14.46 23.28
CA GLU A 76 0.57 15.50 23.63
C GLU A 76 -0.01 16.22 22.39
N ILE A 77 -0.27 15.47 21.31
CA ILE A 77 -0.72 16.01 20.02
C ILE A 77 -2.14 15.59 19.61
N GLN A 78 -2.87 14.80 20.40
CA GLN A 78 -4.17 14.23 19.98
C GLN A 78 -5.13 15.31 19.46
N GLY A 79 -5.27 16.42 20.19
CA GLY A 79 -6.16 17.53 19.81
C GLY A 79 -5.64 18.44 18.69
N LYS A 80 -4.44 18.20 18.18
CA LYS A 80 -3.79 18.99 17.11
C LYS A 80 -3.77 18.26 15.78
N ILE A 81 -4.05 16.95 15.76
CA ILE A 81 -3.96 16.16 14.54
C ILE A 81 -5.20 16.41 13.69
N VAL A 82 -5.00 17.06 12.55
CA VAL A 82 -6.06 17.36 11.59
C VAL A 82 -6.42 16.11 10.77
N ARG A 83 -5.42 15.28 10.46
CA ARG A 83 -5.60 14.11 9.60
C ARG A 83 -4.47 13.10 9.77
N THR A 84 -4.83 11.82 9.69
CA THR A 84 -3.87 10.71 9.63
C THR A 84 -3.97 9.99 8.30
N THR A 85 -2.85 9.91 7.58
CA THR A 85 -2.74 9.21 6.31
C THR A 85 -2.23 7.79 6.49
N THR A 86 -2.98 6.79 6.02
CA THR A 86 -2.54 5.37 6.02
C THR A 86 -2.71 4.74 4.65
N ASP A 87 -2.16 3.54 4.45
CA ASP A 87 -2.53 2.72 3.29
C ASP A 87 -3.99 2.20 3.39
N ASN A 88 -4.46 1.50 2.36
CA ASN A 88 -5.80 0.89 2.34
C ASN A 88 -5.81 -0.50 2.99
N GLY A 89 -4.90 -0.80 3.91
CA GLY A 89 -4.93 -2.03 4.68
C GLY A 89 -6.28 -2.17 5.41
N SER A 90 -6.91 -3.34 5.30
CA SER A 90 -8.26 -3.58 5.83
C SER A 90 -8.41 -3.23 7.32
N ASN A 91 -7.36 -3.48 8.11
CA ASN A 91 -7.38 -3.18 9.53
C ASN A 91 -7.25 -1.67 9.81
N PHE A 92 -6.52 -0.91 8.99
CA PHE A 92 -6.55 0.56 9.09
C PHE A 92 -7.91 1.12 8.70
N LEU A 93 -8.48 0.66 7.57
CA LEU A 93 -9.80 1.10 7.13
C LEU A 93 -10.86 0.85 8.22
N LYS A 94 -10.85 -0.34 8.82
CA LYS A 94 -11.77 -0.67 9.91
C LYS A 94 -11.50 0.14 11.19
N ALA A 95 -10.24 0.41 11.52
CA ALA A 95 -9.87 1.21 12.69
C ALA A 95 -10.41 2.64 12.56
N PHE A 96 -10.15 3.29 11.43
CA PHE A 96 -10.64 4.64 11.20
C PHE A 96 -12.14 4.73 10.94
N GLN A 97 -12.78 3.64 10.51
CA GLN A 97 -14.23 3.58 10.41
C GLN A 97 -14.92 3.49 11.78
N LEU A 98 -14.36 2.74 12.72
CA LEU A 98 -14.98 2.52 14.03
C LEU A 98 -14.56 3.54 15.09
N PHE A 99 -13.32 4.03 15.01
CA PHE A 99 -12.76 4.95 16.00
C PHE A 99 -12.53 6.35 15.43
N GLY A 100 -12.76 6.62 14.14
CA GLY A 100 -12.45 7.91 13.53
C GLY A 100 -13.45 9.01 13.86
N GLU A 101 -13.02 10.27 13.74
CA GLU A 101 -13.94 11.40 13.68
C GLU A 101 -14.87 11.32 12.46
N ASP A 102 -16.18 11.19 12.70
CA ASP A 102 -17.22 11.28 11.68
C ASP A 102 -17.39 12.73 11.18
N GLU A 103 -17.44 12.91 9.86
CA GLU A 103 -17.79 14.21 9.27
C GLU A 103 -19.27 14.57 9.48
N ASN A 104 -20.13 13.59 9.77
CA ASN A 104 -21.58 13.80 9.91
C ASN A 104 -22.04 14.25 11.31
N ASN A 105 -21.17 14.17 12.34
CA ASN A 105 -21.60 14.40 13.72
C ASN A 105 -21.31 15.83 14.26
N LYS A 106 -20.91 16.77 13.38
CA LYS A 106 -20.64 18.18 13.76
C LYS A 106 -21.73 19.18 13.33
N THR A 107 -22.87 18.73 12.83
CA THR A 107 -24.03 19.61 12.52
C THR A 107 -25.32 19.04 13.09
N VAL A 108 -25.49 19.16 14.41
CA VAL A 108 -26.83 19.18 15.03
C VAL A 108 -26.94 20.45 15.88
N GLU A 109 -26.62 21.61 15.28
CA GLU A 109 -27.31 22.83 15.67
C GLU A 109 -28.53 22.97 14.76
N ALA A 110 -29.69 22.83 15.40
CA ALA A 110 -31.05 23.15 14.96
C ALA A 110 -31.20 23.69 13.54
N VAL A 111 -31.84 22.93 12.65
CA VAL A 111 -33.04 23.33 11.88
C VAL A 111 -33.67 22.04 11.35
N GLY A 112 -34.93 21.82 11.70
CA GLY A 112 -35.72 20.68 11.22
C GLY A 112 -36.09 20.78 9.74
N GLY A 113 -36.38 19.63 9.14
CA GLY A 113 -37.03 19.57 7.83
C GLY A 113 -36.67 18.34 7.00
N GLU A 114 -37.57 17.36 7.05
CA GLU A 114 -37.91 16.41 5.97
C GLU A 114 -36.88 15.32 5.59
N ALA A 115 -37.06 14.15 6.21
CA ALA A 115 -36.51 12.89 5.74
C ALA A 115 -37.28 12.39 4.51
N ALA A 116 -36.55 12.10 3.43
CA ALA A 116 -37.05 11.40 2.25
C ALA A 116 -37.26 9.90 2.56
N GLN A 117 -38.43 9.39 2.18
CA GLN A 117 -38.83 7.98 2.31
C GLN A 117 -38.05 7.06 1.36
N PRO A 118 -37.78 5.80 1.73
CA PRO A 118 -37.73 4.69 0.79
C PRO A 118 -39.05 3.88 0.82
N GLY A 119 -39.49 3.49 -0.38
CA GLY A 119 -40.82 2.94 -0.66
C GLY A 119 -41.13 1.55 -0.11
N GLN A 120 -42.44 1.30 -0.04
CA GLN A 120 -43.12 0.04 0.26
C GLN A 120 -43.15 -0.95 -0.92
N GLU A 121 -43.29 -2.23 -0.56
CA GLU A 121 -44.13 -3.31 -1.13
C GLU A 121 -43.37 -4.65 -0.92
N ASP A 122 -43.90 -5.76 -0.41
CA ASP A 122 -45.15 -6.15 0.28
C ASP A 122 -44.97 -7.64 0.69
N GLY A 123 -45.72 -8.12 1.70
CA GLY A 123 -45.99 -9.57 1.86
C GLY A 123 -45.93 -10.18 3.28
N GLU A 124 -46.95 -9.88 4.08
CA GLU A 124 -47.76 -10.76 4.97
C GLU A 124 -47.10 -11.90 5.77
N ASP A 125 -47.18 -11.84 7.12
CA ASP A 125 -47.92 -12.83 7.92
C ASP A 125 -48.16 -12.33 9.36
N GLU A 126 -49.39 -12.52 9.85
CA GLU A 126 -49.92 -12.10 11.14
C GLU A 126 -49.47 -13.02 12.29
N GLN A 127 -49.11 -12.43 13.44
CA GLN A 127 -49.58 -12.90 14.76
C GLN A 127 -49.24 -11.87 15.85
N GLU A 128 -50.28 -11.30 16.45
CA GLU A 128 -50.21 -10.46 17.64
C GLU A 128 -49.87 -11.30 18.87
N GLU A 129 -48.75 -11.01 19.52
CA GLU A 129 -48.56 -11.31 20.93
C GLU A 129 -48.13 -9.99 21.61
N SER A 130 -48.98 -9.50 22.50
CA SER A 130 -48.77 -8.24 23.21
C SER A 130 -47.68 -8.39 24.25
N GLU A 131 -46.42 -8.24 23.84
CA GLU A 131 -45.32 -7.96 24.76
C GLU A 131 -45.34 -6.46 25.10
N GLU A 132 -45.23 -6.16 26.39
CA GLU A 132 -45.12 -4.80 26.92
C GLU A 132 -43.80 -4.21 26.40
N VAL A 133 -43.87 -3.46 25.29
CA VAL A 133 -42.68 -2.86 24.66
C VAL A 133 -42.17 -1.74 25.55
N GLU A 134 -41.06 -1.99 26.25
CA GLU A 134 -40.32 -0.96 26.94
C GLU A 134 -39.73 0.01 25.89
N PHE A 135 -40.30 1.20 25.81
CA PHE A 135 -39.80 2.26 24.93
C PHE A 135 -38.46 2.77 25.46
N VAL A 136 -37.37 2.20 24.96
CA VAL A 136 -36.03 2.74 25.20
C VAL A 136 -35.83 3.94 24.28
N ASP A 137 -35.52 5.09 24.86
CA ASP A 137 -35.23 6.30 24.09
C ASP A 137 -33.94 6.10 23.26
N VAL A 138 -34.12 5.99 21.95
CA VAL A 138 -33.02 5.85 20.98
C VAL A 138 -32.07 7.04 21.07
N ALA A 139 -32.54 8.23 21.45
CA ALA A 139 -31.66 9.39 21.66
C ALA A 139 -30.78 9.22 22.91
N THR A 140 -31.19 8.45 23.91
CA THR A 140 -30.34 8.11 25.06
C THR A 140 -29.25 7.12 24.66
N ILE A 141 -29.57 6.08 23.87
CA ILE A 141 -28.57 5.12 23.34
C ILE A 141 -27.56 5.80 22.39
N LEU A 142 -28.01 6.74 21.57
CA LEU A 142 -27.14 7.49 20.65
C LEU A 142 -26.30 8.58 21.33
N ASN A 143 -26.68 8.99 22.55
CA ASN A 143 -25.92 9.93 23.38
C ASN A 143 -25.13 9.23 24.50
N GLU A 144 -25.23 7.91 24.61
CA GLU A 144 -24.30 7.13 25.41
C GLU A 144 -22.94 7.20 24.74
N ASP A 145 -21.94 7.65 25.52
CA ASP A 145 -20.52 7.55 25.20
C ASP A 145 -20.27 6.22 24.49
N ASP A 146 -19.69 6.27 23.28
CA ASP A 146 -19.54 5.16 22.32
C ASP A 146 -18.84 3.91 22.91
N GLY A 147 -18.44 3.98 24.19
CA GLY A 147 -17.70 2.98 24.95
C GLY A 147 -16.22 2.97 24.58
N PHE A 148 -15.77 3.90 23.74
CA PHE A 148 -14.40 3.99 23.28
C PHE A 148 -13.62 5.02 24.10
N GLU A 149 -12.53 4.58 24.73
CA GLU A 149 -11.64 5.43 25.54
C GLU A 149 -10.96 6.56 24.73
N TYR A 150 -10.99 6.49 23.40
CA TYR A 150 -10.33 7.45 22.52
C TYR A 150 -10.98 7.51 21.13
N GLN A 151 -10.78 8.64 20.45
CA GLN A 151 -11.18 8.87 19.06
C GLN A 151 -9.94 9.14 18.18
N LEU A 152 -9.85 8.44 17.06
CA LEU A 152 -8.82 8.64 16.04
C LEU A 152 -9.13 9.90 15.19
N PRO A 153 -8.11 10.63 14.74
CA PRO A 153 -8.28 11.76 13.84
C PRO A 153 -8.89 11.37 12.50
N LYS A 154 -9.31 12.38 11.72
CA LYS A 154 -9.84 12.16 10.36
C LYS A 154 -8.89 11.34 9.50
N HIS A 155 -9.45 10.37 8.78
CA HIS A 155 -8.67 9.49 7.91
C HIS A 155 -8.38 10.08 6.54
N GLN A 156 -7.16 9.86 6.06
CA GLN A 156 -6.79 10.05 4.67
C GLN A 156 -6.21 8.78 4.09
N ARG A 157 -6.75 8.35 2.95
CA ARG A 157 -6.17 7.24 2.21
C ARG A 157 -4.91 7.70 1.49
N CYS A 158 -3.88 6.88 1.54
CA CYS A 158 -2.63 7.11 0.83
C CYS A 158 -2.90 7.11 -0.69
N ALA A 159 -2.73 8.28 -1.33
CA ALA A 159 -2.88 8.44 -2.77
C ALA A 159 -2.00 7.46 -3.55
N TYR A 160 -0.81 7.18 -3.02
CA TYR A 160 0.14 6.27 -3.62
C TYR A 160 -0.41 4.81 -3.67
N HIS A 161 -1.01 4.32 -2.59
CA HIS A 161 -1.65 2.99 -2.57
C HIS A 161 -2.89 2.94 -3.47
N LEU A 162 -3.67 4.04 -3.53
CA LEU A 162 -4.83 4.12 -4.41
C LEU A 162 -4.43 4.04 -5.89
N LEU A 163 -3.39 4.78 -6.31
CA LEU A 163 -2.86 4.69 -7.67
C LEU A 163 -2.39 3.27 -7.98
N ASN A 164 -1.67 2.63 -7.05
CA ASN A 164 -1.24 1.25 -7.22
C ASN A 164 -2.43 0.31 -7.44
N LEU A 165 -3.52 0.46 -6.67
CA LEU A 165 -4.72 -0.36 -6.82
C LEU A 165 -5.36 -0.17 -8.21
N VAL A 166 -5.49 1.07 -8.66
CA VAL A 166 -6.02 1.39 -10.01
C VAL A 166 -5.19 0.70 -11.09
N PHE A 167 -3.86 0.84 -11.04
CA PHE A 167 -2.98 0.19 -12.00
C PHE A 167 -3.08 -1.33 -11.96
N THR A 168 -3.22 -1.93 -10.78
CA THR A 168 -3.35 -3.39 -10.68
C THR A 168 -4.66 -3.90 -11.30
N VAL A 169 -5.77 -3.19 -11.13
CA VAL A 169 -7.06 -3.58 -11.72
C VAL A 169 -6.99 -3.55 -13.26
N ASP A 170 -6.40 -2.51 -13.84
CA ASP A 170 -6.25 -2.44 -15.29
C ASP A 170 -5.23 -3.45 -15.83
N ALA A 171 -4.14 -3.70 -15.09
CA ALA A 171 -3.20 -4.78 -15.42
C ALA A 171 -3.88 -6.15 -15.40
N LEU A 172 -4.80 -6.41 -14.45
CA LEU A 172 -5.58 -7.64 -14.40
C LEU A 172 -6.55 -7.77 -15.60
N LYS A 173 -7.12 -6.66 -16.09
CA LYS A 173 -7.94 -6.71 -17.31
C LYS A 173 -7.13 -7.16 -18.53
N VAL A 174 -5.87 -6.76 -18.64
CA VAL A 174 -4.95 -7.22 -19.71
C VAL A 174 -4.67 -8.73 -19.59
N THR A 175 -4.72 -9.29 -18.39
CA THR A 175 -4.63 -10.74 -18.17
C THR A 175 -5.89 -11.51 -18.59
N SER A 176 -6.92 -10.88 -19.16
CA SER A 176 -8.08 -11.62 -19.70
C SER A 176 -7.77 -12.42 -20.97
N SER A 177 -6.65 -12.12 -21.65
CA SER A 177 -6.19 -12.87 -22.82
C SER A 177 -5.34 -14.06 -22.41
N GLU A 178 -5.80 -15.28 -22.70
CA GLU A 178 -5.07 -16.52 -22.39
C GLU A 178 -3.70 -16.56 -23.10
N ALA A 179 -3.61 -16.03 -24.32
CA ALA A 179 -2.35 -15.92 -25.05
C ALA A 179 -1.37 -14.98 -24.34
N TYR A 180 -1.86 -13.82 -23.87
CA TYR A 180 -1.05 -12.88 -23.10
C TYR A 180 -0.57 -13.51 -21.78
N ILE A 181 -1.45 -14.17 -21.02
CA ILE A 181 -1.08 -14.86 -19.77
C ILE A 181 0.06 -15.84 -20.04
N LYS A 182 -0.08 -16.70 -21.06
CA LYS A 182 0.94 -17.70 -21.40
C LYS A 182 2.30 -17.05 -21.70
N VAL A 183 2.33 -16.05 -22.58
CA VAL A 183 3.57 -15.34 -22.94
C VAL A 183 4.15 -14.61 -21.73
N SER A 184 3.31 -13.94 -20.94
CA SER A 184 3.70 -13.20 -19.73
C SER A 184 4.31 -14.12 -18.68
N CYS A 185 3.64 -15.22 -18.32
CA CYS A 185 4.13 -16.19 -17.34
C CYS A 185 5.46 -16.82 -17.78
N LEU A 186 5.59 -17.20 -19.05
CA LEU A 186 6.83 -17.78 -19.57
C LEU A 186 7.98 -16.77 -19.56
N THR A 187 7.73 -15.53 -19.96
CA THR A 187 8.74 -14.48 -20.03
C THR A 187 9.18 -14.05 -18.64
N PHE A 188 8.24 -13.76 -17.75
CA PHE A 188 8.53 -13.33 -16.38
C PHE A 188 9.08 -14.46 -15.51
N GLY A 189 8.71 -15.72 -15.75
CA GLY A 189 9.34 -16.87 -15.11
C GLY A 189 10.85 -16.95 -15.39
N LYS A 190 11.25 -16.67 -16.64
CA LYS A 190 12.66 -16.60 -17.04
C LYS A 190 13.38 -15.38 -16.44
N CYS A 191 12.75 -14.21 -16.46
CA CYS A 191 13.30 -13.01 -15.81
C CYS A 191 13.53 -13.24 -14.31
N GLN A 192 12.57 -13.88 -13.64
CA GLN A 192 12.69 -14.24 -12.23
C GLN A 192 13.82 -15.22 -11.97
N ALA A 193 14.02 -16.22 -12.84
CA ALA A 193 15.14 -17.14 -12.75
C ALA A 193 16.48 -16.40 -12.89
N LEU A 194 16.59 -15.48 -13.85
CA LEU A 194 17.77 -14.65 -14.06
C LEU A 194 18.06 -13.77 -12.84
N TRP A 195 17.09 -12.95 -12.38
CA TRP A 195 17.26 -12.11 -11.20
C TRP A 195 17.63 -12.90 -9.94
N ASN A 196 17.07 -14.10 -9.78
CA ASN A 196 17.39 -14.97 -8.65
C ASN A 196 18.80 -15.56 -8.73
N LYS A 197 19.32 -15.87 -9.93
CA LYS A 197 20.70 -16.37 -10.09
C LYS A 197 21.71 -15.23 -9.91
N CYS A 198 21.46 -14.05 -10.49
CA CYS A 198 22.31 -12.87 -10.32
C CYS A 198 22.38 -12.41 -8.86
N GLY A 199 21.27 -12.47 -8.12
CA GLY A 199 21.24 -12.07 -6.70
C GLY A 199 21.82 -13.09 -5.72
N ARG A 200 22.23 -14.29 -6.16
CA ARG A 200 22.75 -15.37 -5.29
C ARG A 200 24.27 -15.37 -5.16
N PHE A 201 25.00 -14.85 -6.14
CA PHE A 201 26.46 -14.96 -6.20
C PHE A 201 27.08 -13.59 -6.50
N THR A 202 28.11 -13.21 -5.74
CA THR A 202 28.85 -11.94 -5.96
C THR A 202 29.59 -11.93 -7.29
N PHE A 203 30.08 -13.07 -7.76
CA PHE A 203 30.67 -13.21 -9.09
C PHE A 203 29.63 -13.01 -10.23
N ALA A 204 28.36 -13.33 -9.96
CA ALA A 204 27.29 -13.12 -10.93
C ALA A 204 26.96 -11.64 -11.14
N THR A 205 27.16 -10.79 -10.12
CA THR A 205 27.04 -9.34 -10.27
C THR A 205 28.18 -8.74 -11.09
N GLU A 206 29.41 -9.24 -10.92
CA GLU A 206 30.58 -8.84 -11.73
C GLU A 206 30.39 -9.22 -13.20
N THR A 207 29.97 -10.47 -13.48
CA THR A 207 29.69 -10.94 -14.85
C THR A 207 28.60 -10.12 -15.55
N VAL A 208 27.60 -9.65 -14.81
CA VAL A 208 26.52 -8.79 -15.34
C VAL A 208 27.04 -7.38 -15.62
N GLU A 209 27.88 -6.84 -14.74
CA GLU A 209 28.51 -5.54 -14.94
C GLU A 209 29.44 -5.56 -16.15
N ASP A 210 30.27 -6.59 -16.30
CA ASP A 210 31.18 -6.78 -17.44
C ASP A 210 30.45 -6.92 -18.79
N ALA A 211 29.26 -7.57 -18.79
CA ALA A 211 28.50 -7.80 -20.02
C ALA A 211 27.58 -6.63 -20.40
N CYS A 212 27.12 -5.83 -19.42
CA CYS A 212 26.03 -4.88 -19.61
C CYS A 212 26.33 -3.44 -19.17
N ASP A 213 27.48 -3.18 -18.52
CA ASP A 213 27.83 -1.93 -17.82
C ASP A 213 26.77 -1.48 -16.78
N LEU A 214 25.83 -2.35 -16.45
CA LEU A 214 24.68 -2.09 -15.58
C LEU A 214 24.35 -3.33 -14.78
N GLN A 215 24.14 -3.15 -13.48
CA GLN A 215 23.67 -4.23 -12.61
C GLN A 215 22.19 -4.52 -12.83
N LEU A 216 21.81 -5.80 -12.73
CA LEU A 216 20.41 -6.21 -12.70
C LEU A 216 19.79 -5.93 -11.34
N LEU A 217 18.59 -5.33 -11.34
CA LEU A 217 17.81 -5.09 -10.13
C LEU A 217 16.97 -6.33 -9.82
N ARG A 218 17.02 -6.80 -8.58
CA ARG A 218 16.15 -7.88 -8.10
C ARG A 218 14.81 -7.29 -7.63
N PRO A 219 13.66 -7.78 -8.15
CA PRO A 219 12.37 -7.39 -7.62
C PRO A 219 12.27 -7.72 -6.13
N ASN A 220 11.68 -6.81 -5.36
CA ASN A 220 11.44 -6.95 -3.94
C ASN A 220 9.96 -6.69 -3.65
N ALA A 221 9.26 -7.71 -3.15
CA ALA A 221 7.84 -7.64 -2.82
C ALA A 221 7.49 -6.47 -1.88
N THR A 222 8.42 -6.01 -1.03
CA THR A 222 8.18 -4.90 -0.09
C THR A 222 8.32 -3.51 -0.71
N LYS A 223 8.77 -3.41 -1.98
CA LYS A 223 8.88 -2.14 -2.72
C LYS A 223 7.98 -2.24 -3.95
N TRP A 224 6.89 -1.50 -3.93
CA TRP A 224 5.81 -1.53 -4.93
C TRP A 224 6.29 -1.39 -6.39
N ASN A 225 7.30 -0.55 -6.65
CA ASN A 225 7.83 -0.30 -7.99
C ASN A 225 9.03 -1.18 -8.34
N SER A 226 9.46 -2.09 -7.45
CA SER A 226 10.68 -2.88 -7.68
C SER A 226 10.58 -3.77 -8.91
N TRP A 227 9.39 -4.30 -9.20
CA TRP A 227 9.09 -5.08 -10.40
C TRP A 227 9.25 -4.22 -11.65
N PHE A 228 8.63 -3.03 -11.67
CA PHE A 228 8.76 -2.07 -12.76
C PHE A 228 10.23 -1.69 -12.99
N MET A 229 10.94 -1.29 -11.93
CA MET A 229 12.35 -0.91 -12.01
C MET A 229 13.24 -2.05 -12.53
N ALA A 230 12.97 -3.29 -12.14
CA ALA A 230 13.71 -4.46 -12.61
C ALA A 230 13.46 -4.76 -14.10
N VAL A 231 12.21 -4.65 -14.55
CA VAL A 231 11.84 -4.80 -15.97
C VAL A 231 12.41 -3.64 -16.80
N GLU A 232 12.25 -2.40 -16.36
CA GLU A 232 12.81 -1.21 -17.00
C GLU A 232 14.33 -1.33 -17.14
N ARG A 233 15.03 -1.79 -16.10
CA ARG A 233 16.48 -2.05 -16.14
C ARG A 233 16.83 -3.07 -17.21
N LEU A 234 16.10 -4.18 -17.29
CA LEU A 234 16.33 -5.20 -18.31
C LEU A 234 16.09 -4.66 -19.72
N LEU A 235 15.02 -3.89 -19.92
CA LEU A 235 14.73 -3.24 -21.21
C LEU A 235 15.79 -2.22 -21.60
N ARG A 236 16.35 -1.47 -20.64
CA ARG A 236 17.47 -0.54 -20.89
C ARG A 236 18.73 -1.29 -21.33
N ILE A 237 19.06 -2.41 -20.68
CA ILE A 237 20.17 -3.28 -21.12
C ILE A 237 19.93 -3.77 -22.55
N VAL A 238 18.72 -4.24 -22.89
CA VAL A 238 18.38 -4.67 -24.26
C VAL A 238 18.51 -3.51 -25.26
N LYS A 239 18.08 -2.31 -24.88
CA LYS A 239 18.17 -1.12 -25.74
C LYS A 239 19.61 -0.67 -25.98
N ASP A 240 20.43 -0.66 -24.92
CA ASP A 240 21.77 -0.06 -24.96
C ASP A 240 22.85 -1.05 -25.42
N LYS A 241 22.67 -2.35 -25.13
CA LYS A 241 23.65 -3.42 -25.41
C LYS A 241 23.15 -4.49 -26.38
N GLY A 242 21.88 -4.42 -26.76
CA GLY A 242 21.23 -5.40 -27.65
C GLY A 242 20.82 -6.68 -26.94
N GLU A 243 19.98 -7.48 -27.61
CA GLU A 243 19.50 -8.77 -27.09
C GLU A 243 20.63 -9.77 -26.83
N ALA A 244 21.74 -9.65 -27.56
CA ALA A 244 22.89 -10.55 -27.44
C ALA A 244 23.48 -10.54 -26.02
N ALA A 245 23.54 -9.38 -25.36
CA ALA A 245 24.03 -9.27 -23.99
C ALA A 245 23.19 -10.08 -23.00
N VAL A 246 21.86 -9.99 -23.12
CA VAL A 246 20.94 -10.79 -22.29
C VAL A 246 21.05 -12.28 -22.61
N ARG A 247 21.28 -12.66 -23.88
CA ARG A 247 21.50 -14.07 -24.27
C ARG A 247 22.77 -14.65 -23.66
N VAL A 248 23.86 -13.87 -23.60
CA VAL A 248 25.11 -14.27 -22.94
C VAL A 248 24.85 -14.54 -21.46
N LEU A 249 24.14 -13.63 -20.76
CA LEU A 249 23.78 -13.82 -19.36
C LEU A 249 22.89 -15.05 -19.15
N CYS A 250 21.86 -15.22 -19.99
CA CYS A 250 21.00 -16.41 -19.92
C CYS A 250 21.79 -17.70 -20.14
N THR A 251 22.76 -17.72 -21.05
CA THR A 251 23.60 -18.89 -21.30
C THR A 251 24.52 -19.16 -20.11
N HIS A 252 25.21 -18.12 -19.63
CA HIS A 252 26.12 -18.22 -18.49
C HIS A 252 25.41 -18.70 -17.22
N PHE A 253 24.19 -18.22 -16.99
CA PHE A 253 23.37 -18.61 -15.85
C PHE A 253 22.44 -19.79 -16.15
N GLU A 254 22.58 -20.52 -17.27
CA GLU A 254 21.72 -21.66 -17.62
C GLU A 254 20.21 -21.36 -17.47
N VAL A 255 19.77 -20.19 -17.93
CA VAL A 255 18.37 -19.77 -17.97
C VAL A 255 17.87 -19.91 -19.42
N PRO A 256 16.74 -20.60 -19.67
CA PRO A 256 16.22 -20.79 -21.02
C PRO A 256 15.94 -19.46 -21.73
N ILE A 257 16.49 -19.27 -22.93
CA ILE A 257 16.39 -18.03 -23.71
C ILE A 257 14.95 -17.83 -24.24
N VAL A 258 14.50 -16.58 -24.34
CA VAL A 258 13.27 -16.23 -25.07
C VAL A 258 13.63 -16.10 -26.55
N CYS A 259 13.29 -17.09 -27.37
CA CYS A 259 13.39 -16.96 -28.81
C CYS A 259 12.08 -16.36 -29.34
N CYS A 260 12.14 -15.16 -29.90
CA CYS A 260 11.12 -14.70 -30.82
C CYS A 260 11.26 -15.55 -32.09
N HIS A 261 10.31 -16.43 -32.38
CA HIS A 261 10.29 -17.13 -33.66
C HIS A 261 9.96 -16.13 -34.78
N HIS A 262 10.98 -15.45 -35.30
CA HIS A 262 10.94 -14.69 -36.55
C HIS A 262 12.33 -14.60 -37.20
N GLU A 263 13.01 -15.74 -37.37
CA GLU A 263 14.03 -15.86 -38.40
C GLU A 263 13.61 -16.94 -39.40
N PRO A 264 13.37 -16.59 -40.68
CA PRO A 264 13.13 -17.60 -41.70
C PRO A 264 14.42 -18.39 -41.91
N SER A 265 14.29 -19.71 -41.78
CA SER A 265 15.36 -20.69 -42.00
C SER A 265 16.10 -20.40 -43.31
N ARG A 266 17.35 -19.94 -43.23
CA ARG A 266 18.27 -19.92 -44.38
C ARG A 266 18.56 -21.37 -44.77
N LYS A 267 17.74 -21.94 -45.65
CA LYS A 267 18.09 -23.14 -46.41
C LYS A 267 19.22 -22.76 -47.37
N GLY A 268 20.44 -23.15 -47.02
CA GLY A 268 21.59 -23.06 -47.90
C GLY A 268 21.31 -23.80 -49.20
N HIS A 269 21.27 -23.06 -50.31
CA HIS A 269 21.38 -23.63 -51.64
C HIS A 269 22.87 -23.89 -51.90
N GLN A 270 23.28 -25.15 -51.75
CA GLN A 270 24.48 -25.64 -52.43
C GLN A 270 24.08 -25.91 -53.88
N HIS A 271 24.59 -25.09 -54.80
CA HIS A 271 24.65 -25.45 -56.21
C HIS A 271 25.84 -26.41 -56.41
N PRO A 272 25.65 -27.59 -57.01
CA PRO A 272 26.77 -28.42 -57.42
C PRO A 272 27.40 -27.84 -58.70
N ALA A 273 28.73 -27.85 -58.74
CA ALA A 273 29.49 -27.58 -59.95
C ALA A 273 29.25 -28.69 -60.97
N GLY A 274 28.95 -28.28 -62.20
CA GLY A 274 28.85 -29.10 -63.41
C GLY A 274 28.95 -28.18 -64.60
#